data_AF-A0A1Q6WEU3-F1
#
_entry.id   AF-A0A1Q6WEU3-F1
#
_cell.length_a   1.000
_cell.length_b   1.000
_cell.length_c   1.000
_cell.angle_alpha   90.00
_cell.angle_beta   90.00
_cell.angle_gamma   90.00
#
_symmetry.space_group_name_H-M   'P 1'
#
loop_
_entity.id
_entity.type
_entity.pdbx_description
1 polymer ?
#
loop_
_entity_poly.entity_id
_entity_poly.type
_entity_poly.pdbx_seq_one_letter_code
_entity_poly.pdbx_strand_id
1 'polypeptide(L)' 'MTQTYSGGCQCGKVRYEVSLDIQSFAIGKNPKTGAEVAAINVRCRDDADADTFRVRKVDGKSF' A
#
# COMPACT_ATOMS: atom_id res chain seq x y z
N MET A 1 12.14 3.53 -5.53
CA MET A 1 13.54 3.37 -5.08
C MET A 1 13.58 2.07 -4.30
N THR A 2 14.30 1.04 -4.76
CA THR A 2 14.29 -0.28 -4.10
C THR A 2 14.86 -0.16 -2.68
N GLN A 3 14.08 -0.54 -1.67
CA GLN A 3 14.50 -0.63 -0.27
C GLN A 3 14.53 -2.09 0.16
N THR A 4 15.43 -2.40 1.09
CA THR A 4 15.52 -3.73 1.70
C THR A 4 14.76 -3.72 3.02
N TYR A 5 13.72 -4.55 3.09
CA TYR A 5 12.88 -4.73 4.27
C TYR A 5 13.25 -6.06 4.93
N SER A 6 13.50 -6.02 6.24
CA SER A 6 13.71 -7.21 7.04
C SER A 6 12.53 -7.46 7.97
N GLY A 7 12.27 -8.72 8.27
CA GLY A 7 11.18 -9.11 9.15
C GLY A 7 11.27 -10.56 9.59
N GLY A 8 10.22 -11.04 10.25
CA GLY A 8 10.17 -12.42 10.72
C GLY A 8 8.79 -12.82 11.20
N CYS A 9 8.57 -14.12 11.31
CA CYS A 9 7.36 -14.66 11.91
C CYS A 9 7.38 -14.44 13.43
N GLN A 10 6.23 -14.16 14.02
CA GLN A 10 6.10 -13.95 15.48
C GLN A 10 6.57 -15.15 16.31
N CYS A 11 6.55 -16.38 15.76
CA CYS A 11 7.06 -17.57 16.43
C CYS A 11 8.60 -17.61 16.55
N GLY A 12 9.32 -16.66 15.94
CA GLY A 12 10.78 -16.53 16.00
C GLY A 12 11.57 -17.48 15.10
N LYS A 13 10.92 -18.49 14.49
CA LYS A 13 11.59 -19.52 13.67
C LYS A 13 11.91 -19.10 12.24
N VAL A 14 11.33 -17.99 11.76
CA VAL A 14 11.47 -17.53 10.38
C VAL A 14 11.89 -16.07 10.39
N ARG A 15 12.93 -15.76 9.59
CA ARG A 15 13.39 -14.41 9.26
C ARG A 15 13.40 -14.29 7.74
N TYR A 16 13.08 -13.10 7.24
CA TYR A 16 13.17 -12.80 5.82
C TYR A 16 13.80 -11.44 5.60
N GLU A 17 14.38 -11.30 4.42
CA GLU A 17 14.85 -10.05 3.87
C GLU A 17 14.32 -9.98 2.44
N VAL A 18 13.78 -8.82 2.06
CA VAL A 18 13.24 -8.62 0.72
C VAL A 18 13.61 -7.24 0.19
N SER A 19 14.16 -7.20 -1.01
CA SER A 19 14.47 -5.96 -1.73
C SER A 19 13.36 -5.67 -2.72
N LEU A 20 12.53 -4.67 -2.44
CA LEU A 20 11.40 -4.29 -3.27
C LEU A 20 11.10 -2.79 -3.18
N ASP A 21 10.28 -2.28 -4.10
CA ASP A 21 9.83 -0.90 -4.09
C ASP A 21 8.37 -0.83 -3.61
N ILE A 22 8.14 -0.19 -2.46
CA ILE A 22 6.79 0.06 -1.96
C ILE A 22 6.39 1.48 -2.39
N GLN A 23 5.37 1.58 -3.23
CA GLN A 23 4.85 2.88 -3.64
C GLN A 23 3.95 3.45 -2.53
N SER A 24 4.29 4.66 -2.06
CA SER A 24 3.47 5.40 -1.08
C SER A 24 2.19 5.96 -1.69
N PHE A 25 2.21 6.23 -3.00
CA PHE A 25 1.06 6.72 -3.73
C PHE A 25 1.11 6.35 -5.22
N ALA A 26 -0.03 6.45 -5.88
CA ALA A 26 -0.14 6.44 -7.33
C ALA A 26 -1.12 7.54 -7.78
N ILE A 27 -0.88 8.11 -8.95
CA ILE A 27 -1.77 9.10 -9.57
C ILE A 27 -2.31 8.51 -10.86
N GLY A 28 -3.57 8.77 -11.17
CA GLY A 28 -4.21 8.34 -12.40
C GLY A 28 -5.39 9.23 -12.79
N LYS A 29 -6.07 8.83 -13.86
CA LYS A 29 -7.34 9.42 -14.28
C LYS A 29 -8.40 8.32 -14.32
N ASN A 30 -9.58 8.60 -13.79
CA ASN A 30 -10.70 7.67 -13.89
C ASN A 30 -11.05 7.49 -15.38
N PRO A 31 -11.09 6.25 -15.89
CA PRO A 31 -11.25 6.01 -17.33
C PRO A 31 -12.63 6.36 -17.88
N LYS A 32 -13.67 6.43 -17.02
CA LYS A 32 -15.05 6.73 -17.42
C LYS A 32 -15.37 8.22 -17.35
N THR A 33 -14.84 8.91 -16.35
CA THR A 33 -15.17 10.31 -16.05
C THR A 33 -14.05 11.29 -16.38
N GLY A 34 -12.81 10.81 -16.55
CA GLY A 34 -11.63 11.64 -16.76
C GLY A 34 -11.12 12.36 -15.50
N ALA A 35 -11.79 12.19 -14.36
CA ALA A 35 -11.41 12.83 -13.09
C ALA A 35 -10.02 12.39 -12.62
N GLU A 36 -9.25 13.32 -12.08
CA GLU A 36 -7.94 13.02 -11.47
C GLU A 36 -8.11 12.25 -10.16
N VAL A 37 -7.28 11.24 -9.96
CA VAL A 37 -7.34 10.35 -8.80
C VAL A 37 -5.94 10.18 -8.22
N ALA A 38 -5.85 10.25 -6.90
CA ALA A 38 -4.69 9.80 -6.13
C ALA A 38 -5.08 8.59 -5.27
N ALA A 39 -4.27 7.53 -5.33
CA ALA A 39 -4.36 6.39 -4.43
C ALA A 39 -3.20 6.47 -3.43
N ILE A 40 -3.51 6.46 -2.13
CA ILE A 40 -2.53 6.62 -1.06
C ILE A 40 -2.43 5.32 -0.28
N ASN A 41 -1.22 4.78 -0.14
CA ASN A 41 -0.97 3.64 0.72
C ASN A 41 -0.85 4.12 2.18
N VAL A 42 -1.94 4.00 2.93
CA VAL A 42 -2.01 4.43 4.33
C VAL A 42 -0.99 3.73 5.24
N ARG A 43 -0.42 2.57 4.84
CA ARG A 43 0.63 1.89 5.62
C ARG A 43 1.98 2.58 5.54
N CYS A 44 2.15 3.52 4.62
CA CYS A 44 3.37 4.32 4.48
C CYS A 44 3.25 5.69 5.19
N ARG A 45 2.19 5.89 5.99
CA ARG A 45 1.93 7.14 6.73
C ARG A 45 2.11 6.92 8.22
N ASP A 46 3.03 7.65 8.83
CA ASP A 46 3.34 7.54 10.27
C ASP A 46 2.18 7.99 11.17
N ASP A 47 1.32 8.86 10.65
CA ASP A 47 0.18 9.45 11.34
C ASP A 47 -1.13 8.69 11.14
N ALA A 48 -1.13 7.57 10.41
CA ALA A 48 -2.32 6.80 10.09
C ALA A 48 -2.29 5.39 10.70
N ASP A 49 -3.29 5.07 11.51
CA ASP A 49 -3.52 3.68 11.94
C ASP A 49 -4.45 2.97 10.95
N ALA A 50 -3.87 2.08 10.15
CA ALA A 50 -4.57 1.33 9.12
C ALA A 50 -5.73 0.47 9.66
N ASP A 51 -5.64 0.02 10.91
CA ASP A 51 -6.62 -0.92 11.50
C ASP A 51 -7.89 -0.20 11.98
N THR A 52 -7.86 1.13 12.08
CA THR A 52 -9.02 1.94 12.48
C THR A 52 -10.01 2.20 11.34
N PHE A 53 -9.60 1.99 10.08
CA PHE A 53 -10.42 2.29 8.92
C PHE A 53 -11.44 1.18 8.60
N ARG A 54 -12.67 1.57 8.25
CA ARG A 54 -13.65 0.65 7.65
C ARG A 54 -13.27 0.37 6.21
N VAL A 55 -12.74 -0.82 5.95
CA VAL A 55 -12.28 -1.22 4.62
C VAL A 55 -13.46 -1.56 3.69
N ARG A 56 -13.58 -0.84 2.58
CA ARG A 56 -14.40 -1.23 1.43
C ARG A 56 -13.48 -1.80 0.34
N LYS A 57 -13.70 -3.05 -0.03
CA LYS A 57 -12.96 -3.67 -1.15
C LYS A 57 -13.39 -3.03 -2.47
N VAL A 58 -12.41 -2.58 -3.26
CA VAL A 58 -12.62 -1.95 -4.56
C VAL A 58 -11.59 -2.51 -5.53
N ASP A 59 -12.03 -2.86 -6.73
CA ASP A 59 -11.13 -3.14 -7.85
C ASP A 59 -10.78 -1.81 -8.54
N GLY A 60 -9.58 -1.30 -8.26
CA GLY A 60 -9.11 -0.04 -8.84
C GLY A 60 -8.97 -0.07 -10.37
N LYS A 61 -8.86 -1.25 -11.00
CA LYS A 61 -8.79 -1.35 -12.47
C LYS A 61 -10.15 -1.10 -13.12
N SER A 62 -11.24 -1.50 -12.46
CA SER A 62 -12.61 -1.43 -13.01
C SER A 62 -13.42 -0.23 -12.50
N PHE A 63 -12.94 0.47 -11.47
CA PHE A 63 -13.59 1.61 -10.82
C PHE A 63 -13.63 2.84 -11.74
#